data_AF-A0A3N4MN25-F1
#
_entry.id   AF-A0A3N4MN25-F1
#
_cell.length_a   1.000
_cell.length_b   1.000
_cell.length_c   1.000
_cell.angle_alpha   90.00
_cell.angle_beta   90.00
_cell.angle_gamma   90.00
#
_symmetry.space_group_name_H-M   'P 1'
#
loop_
_entity.id
_entity.type
_entity.pdbx_description
1 polymer ?
#
loop_
_entity_poly.entity_id
_entity_poly.type
_entity_poly.pdbx_seq_one_letter_code
_entity_poly.pdbx_strand_id
1 'polypeptide(L)'
;MVPAFYDVPPAVHLVYRVQLMKYNSASMQAIMVLGFVTPCWFAWLARRQHNARNLALAAGLLAVTALLVTRFGNVPVNVLIRSWNPAAPPADWLELLHRWNVFNVIRTLAGAASFVTMIVCVLKYRGITAVKPLV
;
A
#
# COMPACT_ATOMS: atom_id res chain seq x y z
N MET A 1 8.43 13.82 6.09
CA MET A 1 9.62 14.21 5.31
C MET A 1 10.23 15.42 5.99
N VAL A 2 11.55 15.44 6.16
CA VAL A 2 12.28 16.32 7.07
C VAL A 2 12.42 17.73 6.46
N PRO A 3 12.32 18.84 7.24
CA PRO A 3 12.46 20.22 6.76
C PRO A 3 13.69 20.47 5.88
N ALA A 4 14.82 19.83 6.21
CA ALA A 4 16.07 19.88 5.43
C ALA A 4 15.91 19.46 3.96
N PHE A 5 14.85 18.73 3.62
CA PHE A 5 14.55 18.30 2.26
C PHE A 5 13.91 19.42 1.41
N TYR A 6 13.55 20.57 1.99
CA TYR A 6 13.05 21.73 1.24
C TYR A 6 14.13 22.79 0.99
N ASP A 7 15.25 22.71 1.73
CA ASP A 7 16.35 23.68 1.68
C ASP A 7 17.40 23.33 0.61
N VAL A 8 17.27 22.19 -0.07
CA VAL A 8 18.23 21.71 -1.08
C VAL A 8 17.80 22.14 -2.49
N PRO A 9 18.75 22.35 -3.43
CA PRO A 9 18.40 22.72 -4.80
C PRO A 9 17.49 21.67 -5.48
N PRO A 10 16.56 22.09 -6.36
CA PRO A 10 15.59 21.18 -7.01
C PRO A 10 16.23 19.99 -7.76
N ALA A 11 17.43 20.18 -8.31
CA ALA A 11 18.18 19.12 -8.98
C ALA A 11 18.55 17.97 -8.01
N VAL A 12 18.88 18.28 -6.75
CA VAL A 12 19.19 17.29 -5.71
C VAL A 12 17.94 16.48 -5.35
N HIS A 13 16.77 17.13 -5.32
CA HIS A 13 15.50 16.45 -5.05
C HIS A 13 15.19 15.41 -6.12
N LEU A 14 15.47 15.75 -7.39
CA LEU A 14 15.19 14.86 -8.50
C LEU A 14 16.12 13.64 -8.51
N VAL A 15 17.43 13.85 -8.29
CA VAL A 15 18.41 12.76 -8.21
C VAL A 15 18.06 11.78 -7.08
N TYR A 16 17.74 12.29 -5.89
CA TYR A 16 17.33 11.46 -4.77
C TYR A 16 16.04 10.68 -5.08
N ARG A 17 15.02 11.33 -5.66
CA ARG A 17 13.76 10.67 -6.04
C ARG A 17 13.98 9.52 -7.02
N VAL A 18 14.80 9.72 -8.05
CA VAL A 18 15.10 8.69 -9.05
C VAL A 18 15.80 7.49 -8.39
N GLN A 19 16.81 7.74 -7.54
CA GLN A 19 17.54 6.67 -6.86
C GLN A 19 16.65 5.94 -5.83
N LEU A 20 15.89 6.69 -5.02
CA LEU A 20 14.95 6.12 -4.06
C LEU A 20 13.93 5.23 -4.78
N MET A 21 13.39 5.66 -5.91
CA MET A 21 12.44 4.86 -6.68
C MET A 21 13.05 3.56 -7.21
N LYS A 22 14.37 3.51 -7.46
CA LYS A 22 15.07 2.32 -7.97
C LYS A 22 15.18 1.22 -6.91
N TYR A 23 15.50 1.58 -5.66
CA TYR A 23 15.66 0.63 -4.56
C TYR A 23 14.34 0.32 -3.84
N ASN A 24 13.48 1.32 -3.67
CA ASN A 24 12.27 1.19 -2.86
C ASN A 24 11.17 0.31 -3.53
N SER A 25 11.26 0.08 -4.85
CA SER A 25 10.24 -0.71 -5.56
C SER A 25 10.19 -2.18 -5.13
N ALA A 26 11.32 -2.79 -4.78
CA ALA A 26 11.37 -4.21 -4.40
C ALA A 26 10.82 -4.42 -2.98
N SER A 27 11.28 -3.63 -2.01
CA SER A 27 10.85 -3.72 -0.62
C SER A 27 9.36 -3.46 -0.45
N MET A 28 8.83 -2.47 -1.17
CA MET A 28 7.41 -2.12 -1.10
C MET A 28 6.51 -3.23 -1.69
N GLN A 29 6.92 -3.87 -2.79
CA GLN A 29 6.15 -4.98 -3.38
C GLN A 29 6.12 -6.20 -2.45
N ALA A 30 7.24 -6.55 -1.82
CA ALA A 30 7.29 -7.66 -0.87
C ALA A 30 6.32 -7.47 0.32
N ILE A 31 6.30 -6.27 0.91
CA ILE A 31 5.40 -5.94 2.02
C ILE A 31 3.94 -6.01 1.58
N MET A 32 3.61 -5.53 0.38
CA MET A 32 2.22 -5.55 -0.11
C MET A 32 1.73 -6.96 -0.43
N VAL A 33 2.59 -7.83 -0.96
CA VAL A 33 2.25 -9.25 -1.17
C VAL A 33 1.95 -9.93 0.16
N LEU A 34 2.79 -9.72 1.18
CA LEU A 34 2.54 -10.25 2.53
C LEU A 34 1.21 -9.74 3.09
N GLY A 35 0.93 -8.44 2.95
CA GLY A 35 -0.32 -7.81 3.38
C GLY A 35 -1.57 -8.36 2.69
N PHE A 36 -1.45 -8.89 1.47
CA PHE A 36 -2.54 -9.56 0.77
C PHE A 36 -2.69 -11.05 1.16
N VAL A 37 -1.58 -11.75 1.37
CA VAL A 37 -1.62 -13.18 1.73
C VAL A 37 -2.24 -13.39 3.10
N THR A 38 -1.97 -12.52 4.08
CA THR A 38 -2.44 -12.69 5.46
C THR A 38 -3.98 -12.70 5.59
N PRO A 39 -4.75 -11.75 5.03
CA PRO A 39 -6.21 -11.79 5.08
C PRO A 39 -6.81 -13.00 4.36
N CYS A 40 -6.24 -13.38 3.20
CA CYS A 40 -6.70 -14.56 2.43
C CYS A 40 -6.48 -15.86 3.22
N TRP A 41 -5.31 -16.02 3.82
CA TRP A 41 -4.98 -17.15 4.69
C TRP A 41 -5.92 -17.20 5.90
N PHE A 42 -6.17 -16.07 6.54
CA PHE A 42 -7.06 -16.01 7.70
C PHE A 42 -8.52 -16.28 7.33
N ALA A 43 -9.00 -15.79 6.18
CA ALA A 43 -10.35 -16.08 5.68
C ALA A 43 -10.55 -17.59 5.48
N TRP A 44 -9.51 -18.29 5.03
CA TRP A 44 -9.51 -19.75 4.91
C TRP A 44 -9.56 -20.46 6.28
N LEU A 45 -8.74 -20.03 7.24
CA LEU A 45 -8.75 -20.59 8.60
C LEU A 45 -10.10 -20.35 9.33
N ALA A 46 -10.65 -19.15 9.21
CA ALA A 46 -11.90 -18.74 9.85
C ALA A 46 -13.16 -19.13 9.05
N ARG A 47 -13.06 -20.04 8.06
CA ARG A 47 -14.15 -20.39 7.12
C ARG A 47 -15.47 -20.83 7.76
N ARG A 48 -15.43 -21.33 9.01
CA ARG A 48 -16.59 -21.76 9.79
C ARG A 48 -17.26 -20.63 10.58
N GLN A 49 -16.66 -19.45 10.64
CA GLN A 49 -17.18 -18.27 11.35
C GLN A 49 -17.49 -17.16 10.34
N HIS A 50 -18.77 -17.06 9.93
CA HIS A 50 -19.20 -16.16 8.86
C HIS A 50 -18.79 -14.69 9.10
N ASN A 51 -18.91 -14.17 10.32
CA ASN A 51 -18.57 -12.79 10.63
C ASN A 51 -17.06 -12.51 10.50
N ALA A 52 -16.20 -13.38 11.04
CA ALA A 52 -14.75 -13.24 10.93
C ALA A 52 -14.28 -13.43 9.48
N ARG A 53 -14.86 -14.40 8.76
CA ARG A 53 -14.58 -14.62 7.34
C ARG A 53 -14.89 -13.40 6.49
N ASN A 54 -16.06 -12.78 6.69
CA ASN A 54 -16.48 -11.61 5.90
C ASN A 54 -15.55 -10.41 6.15
N LEU A 55 -15.10 -10.19 7.40
CA LEU A 55 -14.13 -9.15 7.72
C LEU A 55 -12.75 -9.42 7.09
N ALA A 56 -12.29 -10.68 7.12
CA ALA A 56 -11.03 -11.06 6.47
C ALA A 56 -11.09 -10.87 4.95
N LEU A 57 -12.22 -11.18 4.31
CA LEU A 57 -12.44 -10.93 2.88
C LEU A 57 -12.47 -9.42 2.57
N ALA A 58 -13.12 -8.61 3.40
CA ALA A 58 -13.11 -7.15 3.25
C ALA A 58 -11.69 -6.57 3.37
N ALA A 59 -10.91 -7.03 4.36
CA ALA A 59 -9.50 -6.67 4.52
C ALA A 59 -8.66 -7.09 3.29
N GLY A 60 -8.90 -8.30 2.76
CA GLY A 60 -8.27 -8.79 1.55
C GLY A 60 -8.60 -7.93 0.32
N LEU A 61 -9.86 -7.55 0.14
CA LEU A 61 -10.28 -6.67 -0.95
C LEU A 61 -9.59 -5.31 -0.88
N LEU A 62 -9.49 -4.70 0.31
CA LEU A 62 -8.75 -3.46 0.52
C LEU A 62 -7.25 -3.61 0.19
N ALA A 63 -6.63 -4.73 0.55
CA ALA A 63 -5.24 -5.03 0.18
C ALA A 63 -5.07 -5.18 -1.35
N VAL A 64 -6.03 -5.83 -2.03
CA VAL A 64 -6.07 -5.91 -3.50
C VAL A 64 -6.19 -4.53 -4.11
N THR A 65 -7.07 -3.67 -3.60
CA THR A 65 -7.19 -2.28 -4.08
C THR A 65 -5.85 -1.55 -3.97
N ALA A 66 -5.15 -1.66 -2.83
CA ALA A 66 -3.83 -1.06 -2.67
C ALA A 66 -2.80 -1.59 -3.68
N LEU A 67 -2.81 -2.90 -3.96
CA LEU A 67 -1.97 -3.53 -4.96
C LEU A 67 -2.28 -3.03 -6.38
N LEU A 68 -3.55 -3.00 -6.76
CA LEU A 68 -3.98 -2.55 -8.09
C LEU A 68 -3.64 -1.07 -8.32
N VAL A 69 -3.90 -0.20 -7.35
CA VAL A 69 -3.54 1.23 -7.42
C VAL A 69 -2.02 1.39 -7.55
N THR A 70 -1.25 0.56 -6.84
CA THR A 70 0.22 0.60 -6.98
C THR A 70 0.65 0.13 -8.37
N ARG A 71 0.11 -0.99 -8.86
CA ARG A 71 0.52 -1.61 -10.12
C ARG A 71 0.11 -0.82 -11.35
N PHE A 72 -1.07 -0.22 -11.34
CA PHE A 72 -1.65 0.47 -12.50
C PHE A 72 -1.59 2.00 -12.37
N GLY A 73 -1.47 2.55 -11.16
CA GLY A 73 -1.33 3.99 -10.92
C GLY A 73 0.13 4.39 -10.72
N ASN A 74 0.73 3.98 -9.60
CA ASN A 74 2.07 4.44 -9.23
C ASN A 74 3.19 3.88 -10.11
N VAL A 75 3.15 2.59 -10.49
CA VAL A 75 4.23 1.95 -11.24
C VAL A 75 4.43 2.55 -12.64
N PRO A 76 3.38 2.78 -13.46
CA PRO A 76 3.56 3.43 -14.76
C PRO A 76 4.18 4.83 -14.63
N VAL A 77 3.75 5.61 -13.65
CA VAL A 77 4.33 6.93 -13.39
C VAL A 77 5.79 6.82 -12.92
N ASN A 78 6.14 5.83 -12.09
CA ASN A 78 7.52 5.57 -11.69
C ASN A 78 8.41 5.21 -12.89
N VAL A 79 7.89 4.45 -13.86
CA VAL A 79 8.62 4.10 -15.09
C VAL A 79 8.92 5.35 -15.90
N LEU A 80 7.94 6.27 -16.03
CA LEU A 80 8.15 7.56 -16.69
C LEU A 80 9.17 8.43 -15.94
N ILE A 81 9.05 8.57 -14.62
CA ILE A 81 10.00 9.37 -13.81
C ILE A 81 11.43 8.83 -13.95
N ARG A 82 11.62 7.51 -14.04
CA ARG A 82 12.93 6.88 -14.23
C ARG A 82 13.58 7.17 -15.59
N SER A 83 12.81 7.56 -16.61
CA SER A 83 13.33 7.91 -17.94
C SER A 83 13.62 9.40 -18.11
N TRP A 84 13.29 10.24 -17.12
CA TRP A 84 13.50 11.68 -17.21
C TRP A 84 14.99 12.06 -17.13
N ASN A 85 15.40 13.03 -17.95
CA ASN A 85 16.67 13.72 -17.77
C ASN A 85 16.53 14.72 -16.61
N PRO A 86 17.31 14.60 -15.52
CA PRO A 86 17.20 15.51 -14.40
C PRO A 86 17.53 16.98 -14.70
N ALA A 87 18.31 17.24 -15.74
CA ALA A 87 18.67 18.58 -16.17
C ALA A 87 17.59 19.25 -17.05
N ALA A 88 16.62 18.47 -17.54
CA ALA A 88 15.55 18.96 -18.41
C ALA A 88 14.28 18.10 -18.24
N PRO A 89 13.53 18.29 -17.14
CA PRO A 89 12.29 17.55 -16.92
C PRO A 89 11.22 17.92 -17.96
N PRO A 90 10.29 17.00 -18.30
CA PRO A 90 9.15 17.29 -19.17
C PRO A 90 8.29 18.43 -18.65
N ALA A 91 7.66 19.23 -19.51
CA ALA A 91 6.86 20.39 -19.10
C ALA A 91 5.69 20.04 -18.16
N ASP A 92 5.17 18.81 -18.23
CA ASP A 92 4.05 18.27 -17.47
C ASP A 92 4.45 17.54 -16.17
N TRP A 93 5.73 17.65 -15.75
CA TRP A 93 6.27 16.90 -14.60
C TRP A 93 5.49 17.12 -13.29
N LEU A 94 4.94 18.31 -13.06
CA LEU A 94 4.13 18.64 -11.88
C LEU A 94 2.81 17.88 -11.84
N GLU A 95 2.14 17.75 -12.99
CA GLU A 95 0.87 17.03 -13.09
C GLU A 95 1.09 15.53 -12.85
N LEU A 96 2.16 14.96 -13.42
CA LEU A 96 2.57 13.58 -13.17
C LEU A 96 2.86 13.32 -11.69
N LEU A 97 3.55 14.24 -11.01
CA LEU A 97 3.78 14.14 -9.56
C LEU A 97 2.48 14.24 -8.75
N HIS A 98 1.57 15.14 -9.14
CA HIS A 98 0.27 15.26 -8.47
C HIS A 98 -0.54 13.96 -8.61
N ARG A 99 -0.62 13.41 -9.82
CA ARG A 99 -1.30 12.13 -10.09
C ARG A 99 -0.67 10.97 -9.32
N TRP A 100 0.67 10.92 -9.26
CA TRP A 100 1.38 9.96 -8.42
C TRP A 100 1.00 10.10 -6.94
N ASN A 101 0.92 11.33 -6.43
CA ASN A 101 0.57 11.59 -5.04
C ASN A 101 -0.86 11.15 -4.72
N VAL A 102 -1.82 11.40 -5.61
CA VAL A 102 -3.20 10.91 -5.47
C VAL A 102 -3.23 9.39 -5.35
N PHE A 103 -2.59 8.65 -6.26
CA PHE A 103 -2.50 7.19 -6.15
C PHE A 103 -1.79 6.75 -4.87
N ASN A 104 -0.76 7.48 -4.45
CA ASN A 104 -0.02 7.22 -3.23
C ASN A 104 -0.88 7.39 -1.96
N VAL A 105 -1.77 8.37 -1.94
CA VAL A 105 -2.74 8.56 -0.85
C VAL A 105 -3.76 7.42 -0.84
N ILE A 106 -4.35 7.11 -2.00
CA ILE A 106 -5.37 6.05 -2.12
C ILE A 106 -4.83 4.70 -1.64
N ARG A 107 -3.65 4.29 -2.13
CA ARG A 107 -3.06 2.99 -1.74
C ARG A 107 -2.73 2.94 -0.24
N THR A 108 -2.31 4.06 0.33
CA THR A 108 -1.97 4.15 1.76
C THR A 108 -3.21 4.03 2.62
N LEU A 109 -4.29 4.74 2.27
CA LEU A 109 -5.57 4.63 2.97
C LEU A 109 -6.17 3.23 2.86
N ALA A 110 -6.12 2.61 1.67
CA ALA A 110 -6.58 1.25 1.48
C ALA A 110 -5.79 0.23 2.33
N GLY A 111 -4.45 0.36 2.36
CA GLY A 111 -3.60 -0.48 3.21
C GLY A 111 -3.87 -0.29 4.70
N ALA A 112 -4.01 0.96 5.17
CA ALA A 112 -4.34 1.26 6.56
C ALA A 112 -5.72 0.72 6.96
N ALA A 113 -6.73 0.89 6.09
CA ALA A 113 -8.07 0.34 6.31
C ALA A 113 -8.05 -1.19 6.35
N SER A 114 -7.27 -1.83 5.46
CA SER A 114 -7.07 -3.29 5.47
C SER A 114 -6.51 -3.76 6.81
N PHE A 115 -5.46 -3.07 7.31
CA PHE A 115 -4.84 -3.38 8.59
C PHE A 115 -5.80 -3.23 9.77
N VAL A 116 -6.54 -2.11 9.86
CA VAL A 116 -7.54 -1.89 10.92
C VAL A 116 -8.65 -2.94 10.85
N THR A 117 -9.14 -3.26 9.66
CA THR A 117 -10.16 -4.30 9.46
C THR A 117 -9.65 -5.65 9.95
N MET A 118 -8.38 -5.95 9.71
CA MET A 118 -7.74 -7.19 10.18
C MET A 118 -7.65 -7.26 11.71
N ILE A 119 -7.33 -6.14 12.38
CA ILE A 119 -7.36 -6.07 13.85
C ILE A 119 -8.77 -6.39 14.37
N VAL A 120 -9.79 -5.73 13.83
CA VAL A 120 -11.19 -5.96 14.23
C VAL A 120 -11.61 -7.42 13.98
N CYS A 121 -11.19 -7.99 12.85
CA CYS A 121 -11.42 -9.39 12.50
C CYS A 121 -10.85 -10.33 13.57
N VAL A 122 -9.58 -10.15 13.94
CA VAL A 122 -8.90 -10.99 14.94
C VAL A 122 -9.53 -10.83 16.31
N LEU A 123 -9.85 -9.60 16.74
CA LEU A 123 -10.50 -9.35 18.04
C LEU A 123 -11.86 -10.05 18.13
N LYS A 124 -12.68 -9.97 17.07
CA LYS A 124 -13.97 -10.67 17.02
C LYS A 124 -13.82 -12.19 16.98
N TYR A 125 -12.87 -12.70 16.20
CA TYR A 125 -12.59 -14.14 16.13
C TYR A 125 -12.19 -14.70 17.50
N ARG A 126 -11.28 -14.01 18.22
CA ARG A 126 -10.85 -14.40 19.57
C ARG A 126 -11.99 -14.36 20.58
N GLY A 127 -12.82 -13.32 20.55
CA GLY A 127 -14.00 -13.21 21.40
C GLY A 127 -14.99 -14.37 21.20
N ILE A 128 -15.22 -14.78 19.96
CA ILE A 128 -16.08 -15.94 19.64
C ILE A 128 -15.47 -17.26 20.16
N THR A 129 -14.17 -17.47 19.97
CA THR A 129 -13.50 -18.68 20.47
C THR A 129 -13.43 -18.73 22.00
N ALA A 130 -13.27 -17.59 22.67
CA ALA A 130 -13.24 -17.53 24.14
C ALA A 130 -14.61 -17.81 24.77
N VAL A 131 -15.71 -17.54 24.05
CA VAL A 131 -17.10 -17.82 24.48
C VAL A 131 -17.51 -19.28 24.21
N LYS A 132 -16.71 -20.07 23.48
CA LYS A 132 -16.88 -21.53 23.38
C LYS A 132 -15.94 -22.30 24.33
N PRO A 133 -16.28 -22.43 25.62
CA PRO A 133 -15.85 -23.57 26.40
C PRO A 133 -17.04 -24.41 26.90
N LEU A 134 -16.83 -25.73 26.88
CA LEU A 134 -17.61 -26.83 27.48
C LEU A 134 -18.89 -27.27 26.74
N VAL A 135 -18.73 -28.24 25.83
CA VAL A 135 -19.24 -29.62 25.98
C VAL A 135 -18.25 -30.57 25.29
#